data_AF-A0A7W2JRS1-F1
#
_entry.id   AF-A0A7W2JRS1-F1
#
_cell.length_a   1.000
_cell.length_b   1.000
_cell.length_c   1.000
_cell.angle_alpha   90.00
_cell.angle_beta   90.00
_cell.angle_gamma   90.00
#
_symmetry.space_group_name_H-M   'P 1'
#
loop_
_entity.id
_entity.type
_entity.pdbx_description
1 polymer ?
#
loop_
_entity_poly.entity_id
_entity_poly.type
_entity_poly.pdbx_seq_one_letter_code
_entity_poly.pdbx_strand_id
1 'polypeptide(L)' 'MNPFKSRSEKVKSPFAEFIRNAKAVEKKRVYTAVLVEATKRQNEIMVATEEKSV' A
#
# COMPACT_ATOMS: atom_id res chain seq x y z
N MET A 1 24.11 -28.40 2.12
CA MET A 1 23.39 -27.11 1.98
C MET A 1 22.37 -26.99 3.10
N ASN A 2 22.28 -25.84 3.78
CA ASN A 2 21.34 -25.67 4.91
C ASN A 2 19.96 -25.24 4.39
N PRO A 3 18.88 -26.03 4.58
CA PRO A 3 17.57 -25.78 3.96
C PRO A 3 16.83 -24.55 4.53
N PHE A 4 17.31 -24.00 5.65
CA PHE A 4 16.75 -22.81 6.30
C PHE A 4 17.44 -21.49 5.90
N LYS A 5 18.43 -21.53 5.01
CA LYS A 5 19.08 -20.31 4.53
C LYS A 5 18.18 -19.66 3.50
N SER A 6 17.23 -18.83 3.94
CA SER A 6 16.41 -18.02 3.05
C SER A 6 17.33 -17.19 2.15
N ARG A 7 17.21 -17.39 0.84
CA ARG A 7 17.77 -16.51 -0.19
C ARG A 7 16.99 -15.19 -0.17
N SER A 8 16.99 -14.47 0.95
CA SER A 8 16.49 -13.10 0.98
C SER A 8 17.61 -12.22 0.45
N GLU A 9 17.82 -12.25 -0.85
CA GLU A 9 18.44 -11.13 -1.53
C GLU A 9 17.53 -9.95 -1.18
N LYS A 10 17.97 -9.10 -0.24
CA LYS A 10 17.13 -8.07 0.36
C LYS A 10 16.58 -7.24 -0.80
N VAL A 11 15.30 -7.40 -1.14
CA VAL A 11 14.66 -6.53 -2.12
C VAL A 11 14.86 -5.11 -1.60
N LYS A 12 15.74 -4.36 -2.26
CA LYS A 12 16.11 -2.98 -1.91
C LYS A 12 15.10 -2.04 -2.55
N SER A 13 13.81 -2.26 -2.26
CA SER A 13 12.78 -1.31 -2.63
C SER A 13 12.69 -0.23 -1.54
N PRO A 14 12.63 1.06 -1.90
CA PRO A 14 12.38 2.13 -0.92
C PRO A 14 11.14 1.87 -0.07
N PHE A 15 10.10 1.25 -0.64
CA PHE A 15 8.92 0.84 0.12
C PHE A 15 9.24 -0.27 1.11
N ALA A 16 9.97 -1.31 0.71
CA ALA A 16 10.38 -2.38 1.63
C ALA A 16 11.30 -1.86 2.75
N GLU A 17 12.11 -0.84 2.46
CA GLU A 17 12.92 -0.15 3.46
C GLU A 17 12.06 0.66 4.43
N PHE A 18 11.09 1.43 3.92
CA PHE A 18 10.12 2.16 4.73
C PHE A 18 9.32 1.23 5.65
N ILE A 19 8.81 0.10 5.15
CA ILE A 19 8.06 -0.87 5.95
C ILE A 19 8.92 -1.47 7.07
N ARG A 20 10.21 -1.70 6.81
CA ARG A 20 11.14 -2.24 7.82
C ARG A 20 11.53 -1.20 8.87
N ASN A 21 11.82 0.03 8.46
CA ASN A 21 12.55 0.98 9.30
C ASN A 21 11.71 2.18 9.81
N ALA A 22 10.56 2.50 9.20
CA ALA A 22 9.79 3.68 9.59
C ALA A 22 9.12 3.52 10.98
N LYS A 23 8.95 4.65 11.66
CA LYS A 23 8.25 4.71 12.95
C LYS A 23 6.75 4.43 12.75
N ALA A 24 6.11 3.94 13.81
CA ALA A 24 4.66 3.65 13.78
C ALA A 24 3.82 4.86 13.37
N VAL A 25 4.19 6.07 13.81
CA VAL A 25 3.49 7.31 13.44
C VAL A 25 3.58 7.63 11.95
N GLU A 26 4.74 7.36 11.33
CA GLU A 26 4.96 7.59 9.90
C GLU A 26 4.17 6.57 9.07
N LYS A 27 4.21 5.29 9.48
CA LYS A 27 3.40 4.23 8.87
C LYS A 27 1.91 4.54 8.95
N LYS A 28 1.43 4.98 10.12
CA LYS A 28 0.02 5.34 10.30
C LYS A 28 -0.39 6.46 9.33
N ARG A 29 0.41 7.52 9.22
CA ARG A 29 0.15 8.62 8.28
C ARG A 29 0.05 8.14 6.83
N VAL A 30 1.04 7.35 6.38
CA VAL A 30 1.07 6.84 5.01
C VAL A 30 -0.11 5.91 4.73
N TYR A 31 -0.41 4.96 5.62
CA TYR A 31 -1.53 4.05 5.44
C TYR A 31 -2.87 4.77 5.46
N THR A 32 -3.06 5.75 6.35
CA THR A 32 -4.28 6.57 6.35
C THR A 32 -4.44 7.32 5.02
N ALA A 33 -3.38 7.93 4.49
CA ALA A 33 -3.45 8.62 3.20
C ALA A 33 -3.81 7.65 2.05
N VAL A 34 -3.21 6.45 2.02
CA VAL A 34 -3.53 5.43 1.01
C VAL A 34 -4.99 5.01 1.07
N LEU A 35 -5.53 4.77 2.27
CA LEU A 35 -6.93 4.39 2.44
C LEU A 35 -7.88 5.51 1.98
N VAL A 36 -7.58 6.76 2.34
CA VAL A 36 -8.40 7.92 1.92
C VAL A 36 -8.44 8.05 0.40
N GLU A 37 -7.29 7.99 -0.27
CA GLU A 37 -7.24 8.11 -1.73
C GLU A 37 -7.87 6.91 -2.45
N ALA A 38 -7.69 5.71 -1.91
CA ALA A 38 -8.35 4.52 -2.44
C ALA A 38 -9.88 4.63 -2.35
N THR A 39 -10.40 5.08 -1.20
CA THR A 39 -11.84 5.32 -1.01
C THR A 39 -12.36 6.40 -1.93
N LYS A 40 -11.62 7.52 -2.08
CA LYS A 40 -12.00 8.59 -3.01
C LYS A 40 -12.15 8.06 -4.44
N ARG A 41 -11.15 7.34 -4.93
CA ARG A 41 -11.17 6.74 -6.26
C ARG A 41 -12.32 5.74 -6.43
N GLN A 42 -12.63 4.96 -5.39
CA GLN A 42 -13.75 4.02 -5.43
C GLN A 42 -15.09 4.77 -5.59
N ASN A 43 -15.29 5.85 -4.84
CA ASN A 43 -16.50 6.67 -4.94
C ASN A 43 -16.64 7.33 -6.32
N GLU A 44 -15.54 7.86 -6.88
CA GLU A 44 -15.54 8.43 -8.23
C GLU A 44 -16.00 7.42 -9.28
N ILE A 45 -15.54 6.17 -9.19
CA ILE A 45 -15.97 5.10 -10.09
C ILE A 45 -17.45 4.77 -9.88
N MET A 46 -17.92 4.69 -8.63
CA MET A 46 -19.31 4.37 -8.31
C MET A 46 -20.28 5.40 -8.89
N VAL A 47 -19.98 6.70 -8.70
CA VAL A 47 -20.77 7.80 -9.30
C VAL A 47 -20.76 7.70 -10.82
N ALA A 48 -19.58 7.51 -11.44
CA ALA A 48 -19.47 7.39 -12.89
C ALA A 48 -20.22 6.17 -13.46
N THR A 49 -20.37 5.09 -12.68
CA THR A 49 -21.18 3.93 -13.07
C THR A 49 -22.67 4.17 -12.92
N GLU A 50 -23.10 4.87 -11.86
CA GLU A 50 -24.50 5.26 -11.67
C GLU A 50 -24.97 6.20 -12.80
N GLU A 51 -24.17 7.20 -13.15
CA GLU A 51 -24.47 8.15 -14.24
C GLU A 51 -24.55 7.47 -15.62
N LYS A 52 -23.76 6.43 -15.88
CA LYS A 52 -23.81 5.67 -17.14
C LYS A 52 -25.00 4.71 -17.24
N SER A 53 -25.67 4.43 -16.12
CA SER A 53 -26.79 3.49 -16.06
C SER A 53 -28.17 4.16 -16.17
N VAL A 54 -28.20 5.49 -16.24
CA VAL A 54 -29.38 6.35 -16.45
C VAL A 54 -29.39 6.86 -17.88
#